data_AF-A0A2W4N8T4-F1
#
_entry.id   AF-A0A2W4N8T4-F1
#
_cell.length_a   1.000
_cell.length_b   1.000
_cell.length_c   1.000
_cell.angle_alpha   90.00
_cell.angle_beta   90.00
_cell.angle_gamma   90.00
#
_symmetry.space_group_name_H-M   'P 1'
#
loop_
_entity.id
_entity.type
_entity.pdbx_description
1 polymer ?
#
loop_
_entity_poly.entity_id
_entity_poly.type
_entity_poly.pdbx_seq_one_letter_code
_entity_poly.pdbx_strand_id
1 'polypeptide(L)'
;MAGWLLTTLLLAIPENFLQLYVALSLQGATVPLRRLAGYASLAAVALKVLRLLPWKFGLHVPFHAALMVVLIRHLTRGPWTFCLIGALVGQLLVAIGEGLVAAPLLQVLRIPLSEALSSPWLNIAFGYVADTFLFLVAGYLWASQRHMKARAGR
;
A
#
# COMPACT_ATOMS: atom_id res chain seq x y z
N MET A 1 -18.62 -12.74 6.42
CA MET A 1 -17.22 -13.05 6.78
C MET A 1 -16.34 -13.37 5.56
N ALA A 2 -16.79 -14.18 4.59
CA ALA A 2 -16.01 -14.54 3.40
C ALA A 2 -15.47 -13.34 2.60
N GLY A 3 -16.31 -12.32 2.33
CA GLY A 3 -15.87 -11.10 1.61
C GLY A 3 -14.77 -10.31 2.32
N TRP A 4 -14.71 -10.39 3.66
CA TRP A 4 -13.68 -9.73 4.45
C TRP A 4 -12.31 -10.38 4.23
N LEU A 5 -12.26 -11.72 4.28
CA LEU A 5 -11.05 -12.47 3.98
C LEU A 5 -10.59 -12.23 2.53
N LEU A 6 -11.54 -12.25 1.58
CA LEU A 6 -11.26 -12.02 0.17
C LEU A 6 -10.59 -10.65 -0.07
N THR A 7 -11.20 -9.57 0.43
CA THR A 7 -10.62 -8.21 0.27
C THR A 7 -9.29 -8.04 1.00
N THR A 8 -9.06 -8.77 2.09
CA THR A 8 -7.76 -8.74 2.76
C THR A 8 -6.70 -9.40 1.89
N LEU A 9 -6.97 -10.63 1.43
CA LEU A 9 -6.01 -11.43 0.68
C LEU A 9 -5.71 -10.85 -0.71
N LEU A 10 -6.75 -10.39 -1.41
CA LEU A 10 -6.66 -9.99 -2.82
C LEU A 10 -6.44 -8.50 -3.02
N LEU A 11 -6.64 -7.65 -2.01
CA LEU A 11 -6.41 -6.21 -2.16
C LEU A 11 -5.47 -5.68 -1.09
N ALA A 12 -5.81 -5.85 0.20
CA ALA A 12 -5.04 -5.22 1.26
C ALA A 12 -3.59 -5.73 1.33
N ILE A 13 -3.35 -7.03 1.13
CA ILE A 13 -1.97 -7.58 1.12
C ILE A 13 -1.16 -7.04 -0.06
N PRO A 14 -1.63 -7.14 -1.33
CA PRO A 14 -0.94 -6.53 -2.47
C PRO A 14 -0.65 -5.03 -2.29
N GLU A 15 -1.64 -4.25 -1.86
CA GLU A 15 -1.50 -2.80 -1.67
C GLU A 15 -0.41 -2.49 -0.62
N ASN A 16 -0.47 -3.15 0.54
CA ASN A 16 0.54 -3.00 1.60
C ASN A 16 1.93 -3.44 1.15
N PHE A 17 2.01 -4.48 0.32
CA PHE A 17 3.26 -4.93 -0.27
C PHE A 17 3.88 -3.85 -1.16
N LEU A 18 3.07 -3.23 -2.03
CA LEU A 18 3.52 -2.14 -2.90
C LEU A 18 3.94 -0.91 -2.11
N GLN A 19 3.16 -0.52 -1.09
CA GLN A 19 3.52 0.60 -0.21
C GLN A 19 4.88 0.38 0.47
N LEU A 20 5.08 -0.78 1.10
CA LEU A 20 6.36 -1.12 1.74
C LEU A 20 7.49 -1.19 0.70
N TYR A 21 7.23 -1.77 -0.47
CA TYR A 21 8.21 -1.86 -1.55
C TYR A 21 8.69 -0.48 -2.01
N VAL A 22 7.77 0.45 -2.24
CA VAL A 22 8.09 1.84 -2.62
C VAL A 22 8.86 2.53 -1.50
N ALA A 23 8.41 2.42 -0.25
CA ALA A 23 9.07 3.04 0.90
C ALA A 23 10.52 2.55 1.09
N LEU A 24 10.76 1.25 0.91
CA LEU A 24 12.10 0.68 0.93
C LEU A 24 12.94 1.15 -0.27
N SER A 25 12.30 1.24 -1.43
CA SER A 25 12.99 1.63 -2.67
C SER A 25 13.48 3.07 -2.64
N LEU A 26 12.70 3.98 -2.04
CA LEU A 26 13.09 5.37 -1.81
C LEU A 26 14.29 5.50 -0.87
N GLN A 27 14.49 4.54 0.04
CA GLN A 27 15.63 4.48 0.94
C GLN A 27 16.83 3.73 0.33
N GLY A 28 16.71 3.24 -0.91
CA GLY A 28 17.72 2.38 -1.54
C GLY A 28 17.90 1.03 -0.83
N ALA A 29 16.97 0.65 0.05
CA ALA A 29 17.05 -0.58 0.82
C ALA A 29 16.47 -1.75 0.02
N THR A 30 17.15 -2.90 0.06
CA THR A 30 16.65 -4.15 -0.53
C THR A 30 16.38 -5.18 0.55
N VAL A 31 15.18 -5.74 0.55
CA VAL A 31 14.74 -6.76 1.50
C VAL A 31 14.28 -8.00 0.71
N PRO A 32 14.53 -9.23 1.19
CA PRO A 32 13.98 -10.43 0.56
C PRO A 32 12.45 -10.36 0.43
N LEU A 33 11.91 -10.67 -0.76
CA LEU A 33 10.48 -10.55 -1.05
C LEU A 33 9.60 -11.35 -0.09
N ARG A 34 10.07 -12.53 0.37
CA ARG A 34 9.36 -13.34 1.38
C ARG A 34 9.15 -12.59 2.68
N ARG A 35 10.18 -11.88 3.15
CA ARG A 35 10.10 -11.09 4.39
C ARG A 35 9.17 -9.89 4.19
N LEU A 36 9.26 -9.23 3.04
CA LEU A 36 8.37 -8.13 2.66
C LEU A 36 6.89 -8.57 2.64
N ALA A 37 6.59 -9.71 2.01
CA ALA A 37 5.25 -10.29 1.98
C ALA A 37 4.70 -10.62 3.37
N GLY A 38 5.55 -11.12 4.28
CA GLY A 38 5.16 -11.36 5.68
C GLY A 38 4.73 -10.08 6.40
N TYR A 39 5.51 -8.99 6.26
CA TYR A 39 5.15 -7.71 6.86
C TYR A 39 3.94 -7.04 6.20
N ALA A 40 3.81 -7.15 4.88
CA ALA A 40 2.63 -6.69 4.16
C ALA A 40 1.36 -7.40 4.65
N SER A 41 1.46 -8.71 4.88
CA SER A 41 0.37 -9.52 5.43
C SER A 41 -0.01 -9.07 6.84
N LEU A 42 0.98 -8.83 7.70
CA LEU A 42 0.77 -8.31 9.05
C LEU A 42 0.09 -6.93 9.02
N ALA A 43 0.56 -6.01 8.18
CA ALA A 43 -0.03 -4.69 8.02
C ALA A 43 -1.48 -4.75 7.54
N ALA A 44 -1.78 -5.58 6.55
CA ALA A 44 -3.13 -5.78 6.02
C ALA A 44 -4.10 -6.31 7.08
N VAL A 45 -3.68 -7.31 7.86
CA VAL A 45 -4.50 -7.86 8.95
C VAL A 45 -4.72 -6.80 10.04
N ALA A 46 -3.67 -6.10 10.46
CA ALA A 46 -3.76 -5.05 11.47
C ALA A 46 -4.70 -3.91 11.04
N LEU A 47 -4.59 -3.43 9.79
CA LEU A 47 -5.48 -2.42 9.23
C LEU A 47 -6.94 -2.85 9.30
N LYS A 48 -7.21 -4.11 8.97
CA LYS A 48 -8.58 -4.64 9.01
C LYS A 48 -9.11 -4.76 10.43
N VAL A 49 -8.29 -5.17 11.39
CA VAL A 49 -8.64 -5.14 12.82
C VAL A 49 -8.93 -3.71 13.28
N LEU A 50 -8.10 -2.73 12.89
CA LEU A 50 -8.32 -1.31 13.21
C LEU A 50 -9.65 -0.80 12.64
N ARG A 51 -10.06 -1.27 11.46
CA ARG A 51 -11.37 -0.92 10.86
C ARG A 51 -12.57 -1.53 11.58
N LEU A 52 -12.40 -2.58 12.39
CA LEU A 52 -13.47 -3.17 13.20
C LEU A 52 -13.70 -2.40 14.51
N LEU A 53 -12.75 -1.55 14.92
CA LEU A 53 -12.91 -0.73 16.11
C LEU A 53 -13.96 0.36 15.86
N PRO A 54 -14.81 0.69 16.86
CA PRO A 54 -15.88 1.69 16.76
C PRO A 54 -15.33 3.13 16.80
N TRP A 55 -14.23 3.37 16.09
CA TRP A 55 -13.55 4.66 16.03
C TRP A 55 -14.14 5.52 14.91
N LYS A 56 -14.11 6.85 15.08
CA LYS A 56 -14.57 7.80 14.06
C LYS A 56 -13.89 7.51 12.71
N PHE A 57 -14.65 7.68 11.63
CA PHE A 57 -14.17 7.46 10.25
C PHE A 57 -12.81 8.14 10.04
N GLY A 58 -11.84 7.37 9.53
CA GLY A 58 -10.51 7.87 9.17
C GLY A 58 -9.42 7.69 10.23
N LEU A 59 -9.73 7.38 11.50
CA LEU A 59 -8.68 7.19 12.52
C LEU A 59 -7.76 5.99 12.23
N HIS A 60 -8.22 4.98 11.50
CA HIS A 60 -7.38 3.85 11.10
C HIS A 60 -6.20 4.28 10.20
N VAL A 61 -6.28 5.41 9.49
CA VAL A 61 -5.22 5.91 8.60
C VAL A 61 -3.95 6.32 9.37
N PRO A 62 -4.00 7.20 10.40
CA PRO A 62 -2.79 7.53 11.17
C PRO A 62 -2.22 6.33 11.94
N PHE A 63 -3.05 5.42 12.45
CA PHE A 63 -2.56 4.18 13.08
C PHE A 63 -1.86 3.27 12.07
N HIS A 64 -2.40 3.16 10.86
CA HIS A 64 -1.76 2.41 9.78
C HIS A 64 -0.42 3.04 9.37
N ALA A 65 -0.38 4.37 9.23
CA ALA A 65 0.87 5.08 8.95
C ALA A 65 1.91 4.81 10.05
N ALA A 66 1.54 4.93 11.33
CA ALA A 66 2.42 4.63 12.45
C ALA A 66 2.93 3.17 12.43
N LEU A 67 2.04 2.21 12.15
CA LEU A 67 2.43 0.81 11.96
C LEU A 67 3.45 0.67 10.83
N MET A 68 3.20 1.25 9.66
CA MET A 68 4.12 1.23 8.52
C MET A 68 5.49 1.80 8.88
N VAL A 69 5.56 2.90 9.65
CA VAL A 69 6.85 3.45 10.13
C VAL A 69 7.62 2.40 10.93
N VAL A 70 6.96 1.71 11.88
CA VAL A 70 7.58 0.67 12.71
C VAL A 70 8.07 -0.50 11.85
N LEU A 71 7.25 -0.95 10.89
CA LEU A 71 7.62 -2.06 10.01
C LEU A 71 8.83 -1.71 9.12
N ILE A 72 8.81 -0.52 8.51
CA ILE A 72 9.92 -0.02 7.69
C ILE A 72 11.19 0.09 8.53
N ARG A 73 11.10 0.68 9.74
CA ARG A 73 12.24 0.80 10.66
C ARG A 73 12.82 -0.55 11.02
N HIS A 74 11.97 -1.56 11.26
CA HIS A 74 12.43 -2.91 11.57
C HIS A 74 13.09 -3.60 10.36
N LEU A 75 12.63 -3.29 9.14
CA LEU A 75 13.18 -3.82 7.90
C LEU A 75 14.52 -3.18 7.51
N THR A 76 14.65 -1.87 7.64
CA THR A 76 15.83 -1.12 7.16
C THR A 76 16.85 -0.81 8.25
N ARG A 77 16.44 -0.75 9.52
CA ARG A 77 17.21 -0.12 10.60
C ARG A 77 17.69 1.29 10.24
N GLY A 78 16.97 2.00 9.37
CA GLY A 78 17.23 3.38 8.96
C GLY A 78 16.60 4.42 9.89
N PRO A 79 16.97 5.71 9.81
CA PRO A 79 16.49 6.73 10.74
C PRO A 79 14.97 6.87 10.74
N TRP A 80 14.37 7.20 11.89
CA TRP A 80 12.91 7.33 12.04
C TRP A 80 12.30 8.30 11.03
N THR A 81 12.98 9.41 10.73
CA THR A 81 12.54 10.40 9.75
C THR A 81 12.38 9.82 8.35
N PHE A 82 13.34 9.00 7.88
CA PHE A 82 13.23 8.34 6.58
C PHE A 82 12.13 7.26 6.56
N CYS A 83 11.94 6.57 7.68
CA CYS A 83 10.85 5.60 7.81
C CYS A 83 9.48 6.29 7.76
N LEU A 84 9.35 7.44 8.42
CA LEU A 84 8.15 8.27 8.39
C LEU A 84 7.87 8.79 6.98
N ILE A 85 8.87 9.37 6.31
CA ILE A 85 8.72 9.86 4.93
C ILE A 85 8.32 8.71 4.01
N GLY A 86 8.97 7.54 4.11
CA GLY A 86 8.62 6.36 3.30
C GLY A 86 7.17 5.91 3.50
N ALA A 87 6.70 5.85 4.76
CA ALA A 87 5.32 5.50 5.07
C ALA A 87 4.32 6.54 4.52
N LEU A 88 4.60 7.84 4.70
CA LEU A 88 3.74 8.91 4.23
C LEU A 88 3.68 8.97 2.70
N VAL A 89 4.81 8.77 2.00
CA VAL A 89 4.84 8.72 0.54
C VAL A 89 4.07 7.51 0.03
N GLY A 90 4.23 6.33 0.65
CA GLY A 90 3.43 5.15 0.30
C GLY A 90 1.94 5.42 0.40
N GLN A 91 1.50 5.99 1.52
CA GLN A 91 0.09 6.37 1.74
C GLN A 91 -0.41 7.44 0.78
N LEU A 92 0.42 8.44 0.48
CA LEU A 92 0.10 9.49 -0.48
C LEU A 92 -0.11 8.91 -1.89
N LEU A 93 0.74 7.98 -2.31
CA LEU A 93 0.59 7.35 -3.63
C LEU A 93 -0.71 6.55 -3.73
N VAL A 94 -1.12 5.87 -2.65
CA VAL A 94 -2.40 5.14 -2.61
C VAL A 94 -3.55 6.12 -2.74
N ALA A 95 -3.56 7.18 -1.94
CA ALA A 95 -4.58 8.21 -2.00
C ALA A 95 -4.65 8.89 -3.39
N ILE A 96 -3.51 9.09 -4.05
CA ILE A 96 -3.45 9.57 -5.43
C ILE A 96 -4.08 8.54 -6.39
N GLY A 97 -3.75 7.25 -6.26
CA GLY A 97 -4.34 6.18 -7.09
C GLY A 97 -5.86 6.10 -6.90
N GLU A 98 -6.34 6.11 -5.67
CA GLU A 98 -7.77 6.09 -5.34
C GLU A 98 -8.49 7.35 -5.86
N GLY A 99 -7.92 8.53 -5.61
CA GLY A 99 -8.51 9.82 -5.96
C GLY A 99 -8.49 10.15 -7.44
N LEU A 100 -7.42 9.79 -8.16
CA LEU A 100 -7.26 10.09 -9.58
C LEU A 100 -7.82 9.00 -10.49
N VAL A 101 -7.81 7.73 -10.07
CA VAL A 101 -8.20 6.61 -10.94
C VAL A 101 -9.55 6.04 -10.52
N ALA A 102 -9.70 5.60 -9.26
CA ALA A 102 -10.91 4.89 -8.85
C ALA A 102 -12.13 5.83 -8.76
N ALA A 103 -11.98 7.02 -8.16
CA ALA A 103 -13.11 7.92 -7.98
C ALA A 103 -13.75 8.41 -9.30
N PRO A 104 -12.98 8.86 -10.32
CA PRO A 104 -13.56 9.22 -11.61
C PRO A 104 -14.20 8.03 -12.32
N LEU A 105 -13.61 6.83 -12.21
CA LEU A 105 -14.15 5.64 -12.84
C LEU A 105 -15.52 5.25 -12.24
N LEU A 106 -15.68 5.35 -10.92
CA LEU A 106 -16.99 5.17 -10.26
C LEU A 106 -18.03 6.17 -10.77
N GLN A 107 -17.64 7.43 -10.98
CA GLN A 107 -18.54 8.45 -11.54
C GLN A 107 -18.95 8.14 -12.98
N VAL A 108 -18.00 7.72 -13.83
CA VAL A 108 -18.27 7.35 -15.23
C VAL A 108 -19.18 6.13 -15.33
N LEU A 109 -18.94 5.11 -14.50
CA LEU A 109 -19.74 3.89 -14.46
C LEU A 109 -21.07 4.06 -13.71
N ARG A 110 -21.30 5.23 -13.08
CA ARG A 110 -22.47 5.54 -12.25
C ARG A 110 -22.68 4.54 -11.11
N ILE A 111 -21.60 4.00 -10.56
CA ILE A 111 -21.64 3.08 -9.42
C ILE A 111 -21.47 3.90 -8.14
N PRO A 112 -22.42 3.86 -7.19
CA PRO A 112 -22.31 4.59 -5.95
C PRO A 112 -21.16 4.03 -5.09
N LEU A 113 -20.43 4.93 -4.41
CA LEU A 113 -19.30 4.55 -3.56
C LEU A 113 -19.69 3.52 -2.47
N SER A 114 -20.90 3.62 -1.93
CA SER A 114 -21.42 2.67 -0.94
C SER A 114 -21.55 1.24 -1.48
N GLU A 115 -21.93 1.08 -2.75
CA GLU A 115 -21.99 -0.22 -3.42
C GLU A 115 -20.59 -0.77 -3.69
N ALA A 116 -19.67 0.08 -4.17
CA ALA A 116 -18.28 -0.32 -4.41
C ALA A 116 -17.58 -0.79 -3.11
N LEU A 117 -17.88 -0.15 -1.98
CA LEU A 117 -17.31 -0.52 -0.68
C LEU A 117 -17.97 -1.76 -0.06
N SER A 118 -19.26 -1.99 -0.32
CA SER A 118 -20.00 -3.13 0.26
C SER A 118 -19.85 -4.42 -0.53
N SER A 119 -19.67 -4.34 -1.86
CA SER A 119 -19.39 -5.50 -2.72
C SER A 119 -17.89 -5.84 -2.70
N PRO A 120 -17.48 -7.03 -2.19
CA PRO A 120 -16.07 -7.42 -2.11
C PRO A 120 -15.37 -7.40 -3.47
N TRP A 121 -16.07 -7.83 -4.52
CA TRP A 121 -15.52 -7.91 -5.87
C TRP A 121 -15.33 -6.54 -6.52
N LEU A 122 -16.28 -5.62 -6.32
CA LEU A 122 -16.12 -4.25 -6.80
C LEU A 122 -14.99 -3.56 -6.05
N ASN A 123 -14.91 -3.74 -4.73
CA ASN A 123 -13.82 -3.20 -3.91
C ASN A 123 -12.45 -3.65 -4.42
N ILE A 124 -12.30 -4.96 -4.68
CA ILE A 124 -11.07 -5.52 -5.25
C ILE A 124 -10.79 -4.95 -6.64
N ALA A 125 -11.78 -4.92 -7.53
CA ALA A 125 -11.60 -4.44 -8.91
C ALA A 125 -11.16 -2.97 -8.95
N PHE A 126 -11.87 -2.09 -8.24
CA PHE A 126 -11.52 -0.66 -8.16
C PHE A 126 -10.22 -0.42 -7.41
N GLY A 127 -9.93 -1.22 -6.39
CA GLY A 127 -8.65 -1.20 -5.67
C GLY A 127 -7.48 -1.54 -6.59
N TYR A 128 -7.58 -2.62 -7.38
CA TYR A 128 -6.55 -2.96 -8.36
C TYR A 128 -6.37 -1.88 -9.43
N VAL A 129 -7.47 -1.27 -9.88
CA VAL A 129 -7.40 -0.15 -10.81
C VAL A 129 -6.65 1.03 -10.19
N ALA A 130 -6.91 1.39 -8.94
CA ALA A 130 -6.14 2.41 -8.23
C ALA A 130 -4.66 2.00 -8.05
N ASP A 131 -4.41 0.74 -7.69
CA ASP A 131 -3.08 0.19 -7.45
C ASP A 131 -2.23 0.09 -8.72
N THR A 132 -2.83 0.11 -9.92
CA THR A 132 -2.04 0.17 -11.17
C THR A 132 -1.04 1.34 -11.15
N PHE A 133 -1.43 2.48 -10.56
CA PHE A 133 -0.53 3.61 -10.37
C PHE A 133 0.67 3.26 -9.47
N LEU A 134 0.43 2.57 -8.34
CA LEU A 134 1.48 2.08 -7.46
C LEU A 134 2.39 1.06 -8.13
N PHE A 135 1.83 0.13 -8.91
CA PHE A 135 2.60 -0.85 -9.69
C PHE A 135 3.56 -0.16 -10.66
N LEU A 136 3.11 0.89 -11.36
CA LEU A 136 3.95 1.66 -12.26
C LEU A 136 5.09 2.38 -11.52
N VAL A 137 4.79 3.02 -10.39
CA VAL A 137 5.81 3.69 -9.56
C VAL A 137 6.82 2.68 -9.01
N ALA A 138 6.36 1.55 -8.47
CA ALA A 138 7.21 0.48 -7.97
C ALA A 138 8.11 -0.09 -9.08
N GLY A 139 7.55 -0.32 -10.29
CA GLY A 139 8.30 -0.79 -11.45
C GLY A 139 9.38 0.21 -11.91
N TYR A 140 9.05 1.50 -11.94
CA TYR A 140 10.01 2.57 -12.25
C TYR A 140 11.16 2.62 -11.24
N LEU A 141 10.85 2.58 -9.94
CA LEU A 141 11.87 2.58 -8.88
C LEU A 141 12.76 1.35 -8.93
N TRP A 142 12.20 0.18 -9.25
CA TRP A 142 13.00 -1.03 -9.44
C TRP A 142 13.97 -0.91 -10.63
N ALA A 143 13.49 -0.40 -11.76
CA ALA A 143 14.31 -0.23 -12.95
C ALA A 143 15.45 0.76 -12.69
N SER A 144 15.17 1.90 -12.04
CA SER A 144 16.18 2.91 -11.73
C SER A 144 17.26 2.37 -10.79
N GLN A 145 16.90 1.59 -9.78
CA GLN A 145 17.86 0.94 -8.88
C GLN A 145 18.78 -0.04 -9.59
N ARG A 146 18.26 -0.83 -10.54
CA ARG A 146 19.08 -1.75 -11.35
C ARG A 146 20.11 -0.99 -12.19
N HIS A 147 19.70 0.11 -12.81
CA HIS A 147 20.61 0.95 -13.59
C HIS A 147 21.73 1.56 -12.72
N MET A 148 21.42 2.02 -11.50
CA MET A 148 22.41 2.58 -10.59
C MET A 148 23.44 1.52 -10.13
N LYS A 149 22.98 0.32 -9.77
CA LYS A 149 23.88 -0.79 -9.39
C LYS A 149 24.80 -1.20 -10.53
N ALA A 150 24.30 -1.24 -11.76
CA ALA A 150 25.10 -1.57 -12.95
C ALA A 150 26.18 -0.51 -13.25
N ARG A 151 25.95 0.76 -12.89
CA ARG A 151 26.94 1.84 -13.04
C ARG A 151 28.00 1.84 -11.94
N ALA A 152 27.64 1.51 -10.70
CA ALA A 152 28.57 1.52 -9.57
C ALA A 152 29.56 0.33 -9.57
N GLY A 153 29.28 -0.73 -10.34
CA GLY A 153 30.16 -1.88 -10.52
C GLY A 153 31.11 -1.78 -11.73
N ARG A 154 31.20 -0.61 -12.37
CA ARG A 154 32.18 -0.28 -13.42
C ARG A 154 33.16 0.74 -12.86
#